data_AF-U1PDM7-F1
#
_entry.id   AF-U1PDM7-F1
#
_cell.length_a   1.000
_cell.length_b   1.000
_cell.length_c   1.000
_cell.angle_alpha   90.00
_cell.angle_beta   90.00
_cell.angle_gamma   90.00
#
_symmetry.space_group_name_H-M   'P 1'
#
loop_
_entity.id
_entity.type
_entity.pdbx_description
1 polymer ?
#
loop_
_entity_poly.entity_id
_entity_poly.type
_entity_poly.pdbx_seq_one_letter_code
_entity_poly.pdbx_strand_id
1 'polypeptide(L)'
;MLRIENIAPTDFYGDDTATGGQIWITPGAFAVHERENPIFSVGDTASVGLEALAETGPPTGFPDQPGLVDELPEVNRVSSVGAFTPADTVEDPNDPMGEVPGAPPIAPGGAFEISFEAVPSDRLSFASMYVPSNDLFLSPRPAIQLYEGGEPVSGDVTETIGLFDAGTELNGEPGVDIAGAPLQGQNGGPTAGPTEGVVHPADRVNDEFMYADTMNFIQVTLTPQ
;
A
#
# COMPACT_ATOMS: atom_id res chain seq x y z
N MET A 1 -4.89 -12.29 -12.28
CA MET A 1 -5.59 -11.46 -11.27
C MET A 1 -4.78 -11.46 -9.99
N LEU A 2 -4.58 -10.29 -9.39
CA LEU A 2 -4.02 -10.12 -8.04
C LEU A 2 -5.20 -9.84 -7.10
N ARG A 3 -5.23 -10.50 -5.95
CA ARG A 3 -6.15 -10.17 -4.86
C ARG A 3 -5.34 -9.76 -3.63
N ILE A 4 -5.68 -8.61 -3.06
CA ILE A 4 -5.08 -8.06 -1.84
C ILE A 4 -6.20 -7.98 -0.79
N GLU A 5 -6.14 -8.83 0.24
CA GLU A 5 -7.17 -8.97 1.25
C GLU A 5 -6.66 -8.46 2.61
N ASN A 6 -7.46 -7.63 3.28
CA ASN A 6 -7.20 -7.16 4.63
C ASN A 6 -7.70 -8.20 5.63
N ILE A 7 -6.78 -8.98 6.19
CA ILE A 7 -7.08 -10.04 7.18
C ILE A 7 -6.76 -9.60 8.62
N ALA A 8 -6.55 -8.30 8.85
CA ALA A 8 -6.13 -7.80 10.15
C ALA A 8 -7.13 -8.14 11.26
N PRO A 9 -6.67 -8.28 12.52
CA PRO A 9 -7.60 -8.26 13.64
C PRO A 9 -8.29 -6.89 13.72
N THR A 10 -9.54 -6.89 14.18
CA THR A 10 -10.34 -5.66 14.31
C THR A 10 -9.97 -4.81 15.52
N ASP A 11 -9.07 -5.32 16.38
CA ASP A 11 -8.69 -4.77 17.68
C ASP A 11 -7.16 -4.79 17.88
N PHE A 12 -6.39 -4.59 16.80
CA PHE A 12 -4.93 -4.51 16.88
C PHE A 12 -4.47 -3.33 17.75
N TYR A 13 -5.07 -2.15 17.53
CA TYR A 13 -4.85 -0.94 18.30
C TYR A 13 -5.95 -0.73 19.35
N GLY A 14 -5.78 0.28 20.22
CA GLY A 14 -6.83 0.71 21.15
C GLY A 14 -8.10 1.16 20.42
N ASP A 15 -9.27 0.89 21.00
CA ASP A 15 -10.58 1.26 20.44
C ASP A 15 -10.82 2.77 20.44
N ASP A 16 -10.02 3.52 21.18
CA ASP A 16 -9.98 4.98 21.24
C ASP A 16 -9.15 5.64 20.13
N THR A 17 -8.43 4.85 19.32
CA THR A 17 -7.70 5.33 18.15
C THR A 17 -8.65 5.75 17.01
N ALA A 18 -8.14 6.55 16.07
CA ALA A 18 -8.92 7.09 14.96
C ALA A 18 -9.54 6.02 14.03
N THR A 19 -9.01 4.80 14.03
CA THR A 19 -9.55 3.65 13.26
C THR A 19 -10.37 2.68 14.13
N GLY A 20 -10.63 3.01 15.40
CA GLY A 20 -11.39 2.16 16.32
C GLY A 20 -10.71 0.80 16.58
N GLY A 21 -9.37 0.78 16.58
CA GLY A 21 -8.56 -0.42 16.79
C GLY A 21 -8.15 -1.17 15.51
N GLN A 22 -8.70 -0.77 14.36
CA GLN A 22 -8.52 -1.49 13.10
C GLN A 22 -7.29 -1.02 12.30
N ILE A 23 -6.85 -1.88 11.38
CA ILE A 23 -5.91 -1.55 10.32
C ILE A 23 -6.70 -1.47 9.01
N TRP A 24 -6.55 -0.39 8.26
CA TRP A 24 -7.15 -0.21 6.94
C TRP A 24 -6.09 -0.12 5.86
N ILE A 25 -6.41 -0.58 4.65
CA ILE A 25 -5.51 -0.61 3.50
C ILE A 25 -6.09 0.28 2.40
N THR A 26 -5.34 1.28 1.94
CA THR A 26 -5.84 2.25 0.96
C THR A 26 -5.86 1.67 -0.46
N PRO A 27 -6.53 2.35 -1.41
CA PRO A 27 -6.26 2.13 -2.83
C PRO A 27 -4.79 2.42 -3.11
N GLY A 28 -4.32 2.07 -4.30
CA GLY A 28 -2.90 2.21 -4.60
C GLY A 28 -2.57 1.96 -6.06
N ALA A 29 -1.29 1.80 -6.35
CA ALA A 29 -0.79 1.59 -7.71
C ALA A 29 -0.12 0.23 -7.86
N PHE A 30 -0.19 -0.34 -9.05
CA PHE A 30 0.60 -1.50 -9.44
C PHE A 30 1.38 -1.22 -10.73
N ALA A 31 2.48 -1.95 -10.89
CA ALA A 31 3.27 -2.00 -12.11
C ALA A 31 3.59 -3.45 -12.48
N VAL A 32 3.44 -3.78 -13.76
CA VAL A 32 4.01 -4.98 -14.38
C VAL A 32 5.34 -4.58 -15.01
N HIS A 33 6.41 -5.31 -14.67
CA HIS A 33 7.78 -4.94 -15.05
C HIS A 33 8.72 -6.15 -15.09
N GLU A 34 9.94 -6.00 -15.63
CA GLU A 34 10.89 -7.13 -15.78
C GLU A 34 12.01 -7.17 -14.71
N ARG A 35 12.12 -6.16 -13.85
CA ARG A 35 13.25 -5.97 -12.91
C ARG A 35 12.83 -6.05 -11.43
N GLU A 36 13.71 -5.59 -10.54
CA GLU A 36 13.36 -5.25 -9.16
C GLU A 36 12.19 -4.26 -9.10
N ASN A 37 11.61 -4.10 -7.91
CA ASN A 37 10.48 -3.21 -7.67
C ASN A 37 10.80 -1.78 -8.16
N PRO A 38 10.04 -1.23 -9.13
CA PRO A 38 10.29 0.09 -9.69
C PRO A 38 9.73 1.23 -8.84
N ILE A 39 8.93 0.92 -7.81
CA ILE A 39 8.25 1.91 -6.96
C ILE A 39 9.23 2.51 -5.95
N PHE A 40 10.13 1.70 -5.39
CA PHE A 40 11.05 2.14 -4.34
C PHE A 40 12.31 1.29 -4.26
N SER A 41 13.31 1.82 -3.55
CA SER A 41 14.48 1.07 -3.11
C SER A 41 14.82 1.46 -1.67
N VAL A 42 14.98 0.46 -0.79
CA VAL A 42 15.42 0.71 0.60
C VAL A 42 16.76 1.44 0.60
N GLY A 43 16.82 2.54 1.36
CA GLY A 43 17.98 3.41 1.47
C GLY A 43 18.00 4.58 0.47
N ASP A 44 17.05 4.62 -0.47
CA ASP A 44 16.82 5.77 -1.36
C ASP A 44 15.64 6.60 -0.85
N THR A 45 15.58 7.88 -1.22
CA THR A 45 14.43 8.75 -0.94
C THR A 45 13.22 8.32 -1.76
N ALA A 46 12.03 8.42 -1.17
CA ALA A 46 10.77 8.20 -1.88
C ALA A 46 10.61 9.16 -3.07
N SER A 47 9.93 8.71 -4.13
CA SER A 47 9.47 9.62 -5.18
C SER A 47 8.30 10.46 -4.67
N VAL A 48 7.96 11.54 -5.40
CA VAL A 48 6.81 12.39 -5.05
C VAL A 48 5.51 11.59 -5.10
N GLY A 49 5.37 10.69 -6.08
CA GLY A 49 4.23 9.78 -6.16
C GLY A 49 4.15 8.81 -4.98
N LEU A 50 5.29 8.27 -4.53
CA LEU A 50 5.32 7.36 -3.38
C LEU A 50 5.04 8.08 -2.06
N GLU A 51 5.63 9.26 -1.85
CA GLU A 51 5.31 10.16 -0.73
C GLU A 51 3.80 10.41 -0.65
N ALA A 52 3.20 10.85 -1.75
CA ALA A 52 1.77 11.12 -1.80
C ALA A 52 0.90 9.90 -1.49
N LEU A 53 1.26 8.73 -2.03
CA LEU A 53 0.55 7.49 -1.72
C LEU A 53 0.70 7.13 -0.25
N ALA A 54 1.93 7.16 0.28
CA ALA A 54 2.25 6.74 1.63
C ALA A 54 1.61 7.65 2.68
N GLU A 55 1.44 8.94 2.40
CA GLU A 55 0.87 9.89 3.36
C GLU A 55 -0.65 10.02 3.25
N THR A 56 -1.21 9.89 2.04
CA THR A 56 -2.63 10.20 1.83
C THR A 56 -3.47 9.02 1.38
N GLY A 57 -2.86 7.99 0.79
CA GLY A 57 -3.53 6.81 0.25
C GLY A 57 -3.71 6.82 -1.28
N PRO A 58 -4.28 7.86 -1.91
CA PRO A 58 -4.47 7.87 -3.35
C PRO A 58 -3.17 7.73 -4.17
N PRO A 59 -3.14 6.86 -5.19
CA PRO A 59 -1.98 6.70 -6.07
C PRO A 59 -1.82 7.83 -7.10
N THR A 60 -2.72 8.81 -7.10
CA THR A 60 -2.80 9.90 -8.08
C THR A 60 -1.96 11.12 -7.71
N GLY A 61 -1.23 11.07 -6.58
CA GLY A 61 -0.38 12.17 -6.16
C GLY A 61 -1.09 13.26 -5.38
N PHE A 62 -0.32 14.25 -4.94
CA PHE A 62 -0.82 15.49 -4.34
C PHE A 62 -1.42 16.43 -5.40
N PRO A 63 -2.19 17.47 -4.99
CA PRO A 63 -2.61 18.52 -5.90
C PRO A 63 -1.43 19.12 -6.68
N ASP A 64 -1.55 19.16 -8.00
CA ASP A 64 -0.56 19.69 -8.95
C ASP A 64 0.80 18.97 -8.96
N GLN A 65 0.88 17.75 -8.43
CA GLN A 65 2.09 16.91 -8.42
C GLN A 65 1.79 15.51 -9.02
N PRO A 66 2.78 14.82 -9.60
CA PRO A 66 2.57 13.50 -10.17
C PRO A 66 2.32 12.45 -9.08
N GLY A 67 1.44 11.49 -9.37
CA GLY A 67 1.28 10.28 -8.58
C GLY A 67 2.14 9.12 -9.09
N LEU A 68 2.11 7.99 -8.38
CA LEU A 68 2.78 6.76 -8.83
C LEU A 68 2.30 6.32 -10.23
N VAL A 69 1.00 6.50 -10.53
CA VAL A 69 0.47 6.16 -11.86
C VAL A 69 1.03 7.04 -12.99
N ASP A 70 1.52 8.25 -12.67
CA ASP A 70 2.14 9.16 -13.63
C ASP A 70 3.65 8.91 -13.74
N GLU A 71 4.31 8.52 -12.64
CA GLU A 71 5.76 8.30 -12.59
C GLU A 71 6.19 6.94 -13.18
N LEU A 72 5.47 5.87 -12.86
CA LEU A 72 5.84 4.50 -13.22
C LEU A 72 5.94 4.24 -14.74
N PRO A 73 5.11 4.84 -15.61
CA PRO A 73 5.25 4.68 -17.05
C PRO A 73 6.60 5.15 -17.62
N GLU A 74 7.28 6.08 -16.93
CA GLU A 74 8.59 6.60 -17.33
C GLU A 74 9.77 5.72 -16.87
N VAL A 75 9.51 4.71 -16.04
CA VAL A 75 10.53 3.81 -15.52
C VAL A 75 10.87 2.72 -16.55
N ASN A 76 12.17 2.52 -16.78
CA ASN A 76 12.65 1.55 -17.75
C ASN A 76 12.18 0.12 -17.42
N ARG A 77 11.57 -0.55 -18.41
CA ARG A 77 11.02 -1.93 -18.33
C ARG A 77 9.79 -2.08 -17.44
N VAL A 78 9.04 -1.00 -17.23
CA VAL A 78 7.63 -1.09 -16.88
C VAL A 78 6.82 -1.26 -18.16
N SER A 79 5.98 -2.29 -18.21
CA SER A 79 5.15 -2.64 -19.37
C SER A 79 3.69 -2.27 -19.19
N SER A 80 3.20 -2.24 -17.95
CA SER A 80 1.84 -1.85 -17.59
C SER A 80 1.82 -1.18 -16.22
N VAL A 81 0.95 -0.19 -16.06
CA VAL A 81 0.72 0.54 -14.80
C VAL A 81 -0.78 0.71 -14.64
N GLY A 82 -1.27 0.61 -13.42
CA GLY A 82 -2.65 0.95 -13.10
C GLY A 82 -2.82 1.37 -11.66
N ALA A 83 -3.89 2.11 -11.39
CA ALA A 83 -4.41 2.26 -10.05
C ALA A 83 -5.35 1.08 -9.76
N PHE A 84 -5.30 0.56 -8.54
CA PHE A 84 -6.46 -0.11 -7.94
C PHE A 84 -7.15 0.90 -7.04
N THR A 85 -8.44 1.00 -7.23
CA THR A 85 -9.34 2.04 -6.77
C THR A 85 -10.47 1.40 -5.98
N PRO A 86 -11.35 2.17 -5.34
CA PRO A 86 -12.55 1.57 -4.75
C PRO A 86 -13.56 1.00 -5.76
N ALA A 87 -13.33 1.12 -7.07
CA ALA A 87 -14.11 0.31 -8.03
C ALA A 87 -13.64 -1.15 -8.07
N ASP A 88 -12.44 -1.43 -7.54
CA ASP A 88 -11.80 -2.74 -7.51
C ASP A 88 -12.02 -3.46 -6.16
N THR A 89 -12.72 -2.84 -5.20
CA THR A 89 -13.02 -3.45 -3.90
C THR A 89 -14.09 -4.54 -4.01
N VAL A 90 -13.82 -5.67 -3.37
CA VAL A 90 -14.75 -6.77 -3.17
C VAL A 90 -14.82 -7.11 -1.68
N GLU A 91 -15.98 -7.57 -1.23
CA GLU A 91 -16.19 -8.10 0.13
C GLU A 91 -15.93 -7.10 1.28
N ASP A 92 -16.24 -5.81 1.10
CA ASP A 92 -16.02 -4.81 2.17
C ASP A 92 -17.19 -4.78 3.19
N PRO A 93 -16.97 -5.14 4.48
CA PRO A 93 -18.01 -5.05 5.50
C PRO A 93 -18.46 -3.61 5.82
N ASN A 94 -17.71 -2.58 5.40
CA ASN A 94 -18.10 -1.18 5.53
C ASN A 94 -18.99 -0.65 4.40
N ASP A 95 -19.17 -1.40 3.30
CA ASP A 95 -20.18 -1.12 2.25
C ASP A 95 -21.13 -2.30 2.02
N PRO A 96 -21.94 -2.69 3.04
CA PRO A 96 -22.80 -3.87 2.96
C PRO A 96 -23.98 -3.73 1.98
N MET A 97 -24.19 -2.54 1.40
CA MET A 97 -25.31 -2.23 0.51
C MET A 97 -24.89 -1.84 -0.91
N GLY A 98 -23.58 -1.63 -1.19
CA GLY A 98 -23.10 -1.23 -2.51
C GLY A 98 -23.62 0.14 -2.97
N GLU A 99 -24.13 0.96 -2.03
CA GLU A 99 -24.77 2.24 -2.32
C GLU A 99 -23.77 3.41 -2.27
N VAL A 100 -22.52 3.16 -1.83
CA VAL A 100 -21.42 4.12 -1.89
C VAL A 100 -20.35 3.58 -2.83
N PRO A 101 -20.39 3.90 -4.14
CA PRO A 101 -19.18 3.76 -4.95
C PRO A 101 -18.10 4.61 -4.29
N GLY A 102 -17.02 4.03 -3.77
CA GLY A 102 -15.87 4.85 -3.38
C GLY A 102 -15.61 5.19 -1.92
N ALA A 103 -15.86 4.34 -0.92
CA ALA A 103 -15.37 4.62 0.46
C ALA A 103 -14.17 3.75 0.89
N PRO A 104 -13.03 3.78 0.16
CA PRO A 104 -11.80 3.20 0.68
C PRO A 104 -11.26 4.09 1.81
N PRO A 105 -10.39 3.58 2.68
CA PRO A 105 -9.66 2.31 2.61
C PRO A 105 -10.49 1.06 2.95
N ILE A 106 -10.04 -0.14 2.54
CA ILE A 106 -10.65 -1.41 2.96
C ILE A 106 -10.31 -1.70 4.42
N ALA A 107 -11.32 -1.98 5.22
CA ALA A 107 -11.16 -2.44 6.60
C ALA A 107 -11.01 -3.97 6.67
N PRO A 108 -10.75 -4.55 7.86
CA PRO A 108 -10.62 -6.00 8.00
C PRO A 108 -11.83 -6.74 7.43
N GLY A 109 -11.55 -7.74 6.58
CA GLY A 109 -12.53 -8.50 5.81
C GLY A 109 -12.72 -8.03 4.37
N GLY A 110 -12.30 -6.79 4.03
CA GLY A 110 -12.35 -6.27 2.66
C GLY A 110 -11.17 -6.72 1.81
N ALA A 111 -11.31 -6.65 0.48
CA ALA A 111 -10.24 -6.96 -0.47
C ALA A 111 -10.29 -6.07 -1.72
N PHE A 112 -9.16 -5.98 -2.43
CA PHE A 112 -9.09 -5.48 -3.82
C PHE A 112 -8.84 -6.64 -4.78
N GLU A 113 -9.50 -6.64 -5.94
CA GLU A 113 -9.24 -7.58 -7.05
C GLU A 113 -8.83 -6.83 -8.32
N ILE A 114 -7.64 -7.16 -8.83
CA ILE A 114 -6.95 -6.38 -9.85
C ILE A 114 -6.63 -7.29 -11.03
N SER A 115 -7.05 -6.89 -12.22
CA SER A 115 -6.74 -7.59 -13.47
C SER A 115 -5.62 -6.88 -14.23
N PHE A 116 -4.66 -7.67 -14.71
CA PHE A 116 -3.53 -7.21 -15.51
C PHE A 116 -3.11 -8.34 -16.46
N GLU A 117 -2.40 -7.97 -17.52
CA GLU A 117 -1.76 -8.89 -18.45
C GLU A 117 -0.27 -9.00 -18.12
N ALA A 118 0.30 -10.19 -18.33
CA ALA A 118 1.70 -10.45 -18.08
C ALA A 118 2.24 -11.53 -19.02
N VAL A 119 3.56 -11.52 -19.24
CA VAL A 119 4.30 -12.55 -19.96
C VAL A 119 5.38 -13.19 -19.05
N PRO A 120 6.00 -14.32 -19.44
CA PRO A 120 6.91 -15.06 -18.55
C PRO A 120 8.11 -14.31 -17.95
N SER A 121 8.53 -13.19 -18.55
CA SER A 121 9.60 -12.33 -18.01
C SER A 121 9.13 -11.34 -16.94
N ASP A 122 7.82 -11.19 -16.77
CA ASP A 122 7.23 -10.14 -15.97
C ASP A 122 7.19 -10.50 -14.48
N ARG A 123 7.18 -9.43 -13.70
CA ARG A 123 7.02 -9.36 -12.27
C ARG A 123 5.96 -8.31 -11.97
N LEU A 124 5.40 -8.38 -10.78
CA LEU A 124 4.41 -7.43 -10.29
C LEU A 124 4.93 -6.75 -9.03
N SER A 125 4.80 -5.43 -9.00
CA SER A 125 4.95 -4.63 -7.79
C SER A 125 3.71 -3.78 -7.58
N PHE A 126 3.39 -3.49 -6.32
CA PHE A 126 2.32 -2.56 -5.97
C PHE A 126 2.72 -1.75 -4.73
N ALA A 127 2.04 -0.64 -4.49
CA ALA A 127 2.10 0.08 -3.23
C ALA A 127 0.69 0.45 -2.75
N SER A 128 0.46 0.36 -1.45
CA SER A 128 -0.78 0.74 -0.75
C SER A 128 -0.42 1.28 0.63
N MET A 129 -1.08 2.34 1.10
CA MET A 129 -0.83 2.88 2.43
C MET A 129 -1.44 1.98 3.52
N TYR A 130 -0.69 1.84 4.61
CA TYR A 130 -1.13 1.23 5.87
C TYR A 130 -1.75 2.32 6.75
N VAL A 131 -3.00 2.16 7.15
CA VAL A 131 -3.70 3.10 8.03
C VAL A 131 -4.05 2.39 9.34
N PRO A 132 -3.80 2.98 10.51
CA PRO A 132 -3.28 4.32 10.70
C PRO A 132 -1.74 4.39 10.67
N SER A 133 -1.23 5.37 9.92
CA SER A 133 0.18 5.80 9.92
C SER A 133 0.29 7.19 9.29
N ASN A 134 1.45 7.82 9.44
CA ASN A 134 1.81 9.05 8.74
C ASN A 134 2.36 8.76 7.33
N ASP A 135 3.21 7.75 7.13
CA ASP A 135 3.82 7.48 5.82
C ASP A 135 4.20 5.99 5.60
N LEU A 136 3.49 5.06 6.24
CA LEU A 136 3.76 3.63 6.03
C LEU A 136 2.99 3.05 4.84
N PHE A 137 3.64 2.16 4.09
CA PHE A 137 3.07 1.51 2.92
C PHE A 137 3.48 0.04 2.79
N LEU A 138 2.60 -0.74 2.16
CA LEU A 138 2.82 -2.13 1.78
C LEU A 138 3.42 -2.21 0.39
N SER A 139 4.38 -3.09 0.19
CA SER A 139 4.90 -3.38 -1.15
C SER A 139 5.64 -4.72 -1.20
N PRO A 140 5.71 -5.40 -2.36
CA PRO A 140 6.53 -6.59 -2.48
C PRO A 140 8.03 -6.28 -2.54
N ARG A 141 8.82 -7.03 -1.77
CA ARG A 141 10.28 -7.05 -1.80
C ARG A 141 10.78 -8.46 -1.40
N PRO A 142 11.22 -9.29 -2.37
CA PRO A 142 11.39 -8.98 -3.80
C PRO A 142 10.06 -8.80 -4.53
N ALA A 143 10.10 -8.20 -5.73
CA ALA A 143 8.92 -8.09 -6.60
C ALA A 143 8.32 -9.47 -6.91
N ILE A 144 6.99 -9.55 -6.97
CA ILE A 144 6.24 -10.80 -7.13
C ILE A 144 6.57 -11.42 -8.48
N GLN A 145 7.02 -12.67 -8.48
CA GLN A 145 7.23 -13.43 -9.69
C GLN A 145 5.89 -13.93 -10.24
N LEU A 146 5.60 -13.65 -11.52
CA LEU A 146 4.32 -14.00 -12.14
C LEU A 146 4.35 -15.35 -12.86
N TYR A 147 5.53 -15.86 -13.18
CA TYR A 147 5.72 -17.14 -13.86
C TYR A 147 6.89 -17.92 -13.26
N GLU A 148 6.72 -19.24 -13.13
CA GLU A 148 7.76 -20.18 -12.71
C GLU A 148 7.83 -21.36 -13.69
N GLY A 149 9.02 -21.66 -14.21
CA GLY A 149 9.17 -22.76 -15.18
C GLY A 149 8.39 -22.59 -16.50
N GLY A 150 7.92 -21.38 -16.80
CA GLY A 150 7.07 -21.06 -17.96
C GLY A 150 5.56 -21.12 -17.70
N GLU A 151 5.15 -21.54 -16.50
CA GLU A 151 3.74 -21.59 -16.10
C GLU A 151 3.38 -20.38 -15.22
N PRO A 152 2.16 -19.83 -15.33
CA PRO A 152 1.70 -18.78 -14.44
C PRO A 152 1.70 -19.22 -12.97
N VAL A 153 2.21 -18.37 -12.08
CA VAL A 153 2.14 -18.57 -10.63
C VAL A 153 0.69 -18.44 -10.17
N SER A 154 0.26 -19.33 -9.28
CA SER A 154 -1.08 -19.36 -8.69
C SER A 154 -0.99 -19.70 -7.21
N GLY A 155 -1.74 -18.97 -6.37
CA GLY A 155 -1.78 -19.16 -4.93
C GLY A 155 -1.28 -17.96 -4.13
N ASP A 156 -0.96 -18.21 -2.86
CA ASP A 156 -0.53 -17.22 -1.88
C ASP A 156 0.92 -16.77 -2.14
N VAL A 157 1.12 -15.45 -2.19
CA VAL A 157 2.42 -14.79 -2.39
C VAL A 157 2.72 -13.77 -1.28
N THR A 158 2.00 -13.85 -0.16
CA THR A 158 2.08 -12.90 0.97
C THR A 158 3.49 -12.79 1.56
N GLU A 159 4.29 -13.85 1.49
CA GLU A 159 5.68 -13.86 1.96
C GLU A 159 6.61 -12.86 1.27
N THR A 160 6.20 -12.35 0.12
CA THR A 160 6.95 -11.32 -0.60
C THR A 160 6.62 -9.92 -0.14
N ILE A 161 5.53 -9.72 0.61
CA ILE A 161 5.03 -8.41 1.01
C ILE A 161 5.71 -7.97 2.30
N GLY A 162 6.15 -6.72 2.34
CA GLY A 162 6.64 -6.07 3.55
C GLY A 162 5.90 -4.77 3.83
N LEU A 163 6.01 -4.32 5.07
CA LEU A 163 5.65 -2.97 5.51
C LEU A 163 6.91 -2.10 5.50
N PHE A 164 6.79 -0.94 4.87
CA PHE A 164 7.85 0.03 4.70
C PHE A 164 7.40 1.39 5.17
N ASP A 165 8.38 2.16 5.60
CA ASP A 165 8.28 3.56 5.95
C ASP A 165 8.88 4.35 4.79
N ALA A 166 8.16 5.36 4.30
CA ALA A 166 8.62 6.18 3.16
C ALA A 166 9.77 7.11 3.54
N GLY A 167 9.90 7.44 4.82
CA GLY A 167 10.83 8.38 5.40
C GLY A 167 10.52 9.83 5.01
N THR A 168 9.26 10.12 4.71
CA THR A 168 8.81 11.44 4.27
C THR A 168 8.23 12.25 5.42
N GLU A 169 7.86 11.61 6.52
CA GLU A 169 7.49 12.27 7.78
C GLU A 169 7.99 11.49 8.99
N LEU A 170 8.44 12.20 10.04
CA LEU A 170 8.80 11.57 11.31
C LEU A 170 7.62 10.76 11.87
N ASN A 171 7.87 9.49 12.18
CA ASN A 171 6.82 8.60 12.68
C ASN A 171 6.05 9.14 13.88
N GLY A 172 4.72 9.04 13.75
CA GLY A 172 3.74 9.37 14.77
C GLY A 172 3.10 8.12 15.38
N GLU A 173 2.53 8.25 16.57
CA GLU A 173 1.81 7.15 17.22
C GLU A 173 0.59 6.74 16.35
N PRO A 174 0.51 5.48 15.88
CA PRO A 174 -0.55 5.03 14.99
C PRO A 174 -1.95 5.28 15.55
N GLY A 175 -2.73 6.07 14.81
CA GLY A 175 -4.14 6.34 15.11
C GLY A 175 -4.36 7.39 16.21
N VAL A 176 -3.29 7.96 16.75
CA VAL A 176 -3.30 9.04 17.76
C VAL A 176 -2.69 10.31 17.20
N ASP A 177 -1.60 10.20 16.43
CA ASP A 177 -0.97 11.37 15.82
C ASP A 177 -1.90 12.02 14.79
N ILE A 178 -2.12 13.32 15.00
CA ILE A 178 -2.96 14.17 14.16
C ILE A 178 -2.28 14.59 12.85
N ALA A 179 -0.98 14.32 12.69
CA ALA A 179 -0.28 14.41 11.42
C ALA A 179 -0.52 13.17 10.52
N GLY A 180 -0.84 12.00 11.10
CA GLY A 180 -1.04 10.77 10.34
C GLY A 180 -2.47 10.54 9.86
N ALA A 181 -2.66 9.65 8.88
CA ALA A 181 -3.98 9.23 8.45
C ALA A 181 -4.70 8.40 9.53
N PRO A 182 -6.02 8.58 9.70
CA PRO A 182 -6.91 9.47 8.95
C PRO A 182 -7.03 10.90 9.53
N LEU A 183 -6.20 11.29 10.50
CA LEU A 183 -6.33 12.54 11.26
C LEU A 183 -5.66 13.77 10.60
N GLN A 184 -4.71 13.58 9.69
CA GLN A 184 -3.88 14.58 8.99
C GLN A 184 -4.59 15.87 8.50
N GLY A 185 -5.88 15.79 8.15
CA GLY A 185 -6.68 16.97 7.80
C GLY A 185 -6.87 17.97 8.95
N GLN A 186 -6.51 17.61 10.18
CA GLN A 186 -6.66 18.44 11.37
C GLN A 186 -5.44 19.32 11.65
N ASN A 187 -4.29 19.12 10.98
CA ASN A 187 -3.02 19.70 11.43
C ASN A 187 -2.11 20.34 10.37
N GLY A 188 -2.63 20.67 9.18
CA GLY A 188 -1.89 21.43 8.16
C GLY A 188 -1.63 20.69 6.86
N GLY A 189 -2.04 19.42 6.77
CA GLY A 189 -1.92 18.59 5.57
C GLY A 189 -0.75 17.60 5.64
N PRO A 190 -0.62 16.73 4.61
CA PRO A 190 0.24 15.54 4.61
C PRO A 190 1.76 15.76 4.68
N THR A 191 2.26 16.99 4.51
CA THR A 191 3.71 17.25 4.29
C THR A 191 4.33 18.09 5.41
N ALA A 192 3.87 17.91 6.64
CA ALA A 192 4.05 18.87 7.72
C ALA A 192 4.97 18.35 8.83
N GLY A 193 6.28 18.33 8.61
CA GLY A 193 7.18 17.92 9.69
C GLY A 193 8.65 17.76 9.35
N PRO A 194 9.47 17.33 10.34
CA PRO A 194 10.76 16.70 10.07
C PRO A 194 10.57 15.34 9.35
N THR A 195 11.62 14.85 8.69
CA THR A 195 11.58 13.61 7.88
C THR A 195 12.77 12.70 8.21
N GLU A 196 12.61 11.37 8.10
CA GLU A 196 13.71 10.37 8.21
C GLU A 196 14.61 10.35 6.97
N GLY A 197 14.04 10.65 5.79
CA GLY A 197 14.72 10.97 4.54
C GLY A 197 14.90 9.83 3.53
N VAL A 198 14.74 8.56 3.93
CA VAL A 198 14.89 7.40 3.04
C VAL A 198 13.92 6.28 3.39
N VAL A 199 13.55 5.49 2.38
CA VAL A 199 12.68 4.34 2.57
C VAL A 199 13.39 3.24 3.38
N HIS A 200 12.73 2.69 4.39
CA HIS A 200 13.23 1.54 5.14
C HIS A 200 12.14 0.57 5.60
N PRO A 201 12.47 -0.70 5.88
CA PRO A 201 11.53 -1.63 6.48
C PRO A 201 11.01 -1.10 7.83
N ALA A 202 9.70 -1.16 8.05
CA ALA A 202 9.08 -0.66 9.29
C ALA A 202 9.56 -1.44 10.54
N ASP A 203 9.94 -2.71 10.38
CA ASP A 203 10.49 -3.55 11.46
C ASP A 203 11.93 -3.16 11.90
N ARG A 204 12.55 -2.19 11.21
CA ARG A 204 13.87 -1.66 11.55
C ARG A 204 13.82 -0.27 12.16
N VAL A 205 12.64 0.30 12.31
CA VAL A 205 12.46 1.58 12.98
C VAL A 205 12.47 1.35 14.49
N ASN A 206 13.16 2.23 15.21
CA ASN A 206 13.21 2.20 16.67
C ASN A 206 12.55 3.47 17.20
N ASP A 207 11.25 3.59 16.91
CA ASP A 207 10.36 4.70 17.24
C ASP A 207 9.42 4.40 18.43
N GLU A 208 9.56 3.21 19.04
CA GLU A 208 8.74 2.71 20.16
C GLU A 208 7.29 2.32 19.79
N PHE A 209 6.89 2.50 18.52
CA PHE A 209 5.56 2.14 18.05
C PHE A 209 5.48 0.66 17.68
N MET A 210 4.24 0.15 17.66
CA MET A 210 3.96 -1.22 17.25
C MET A 210 3.20 -1.22 15.93
N TYR A 211 3.73 -1.97 14.98
CA TYR A 211 3.09 -2.23 13.70
C TYR A 211 2.76 -3.72 13.60
N ALA A 212 1.67 -4.05 12.91
CA ALA A 212 1.30 -5.44 12.72
C ALA A 212 2.32 -6.16 11.81
N ASP A 213 2.58 -7.42 12.11
CA ASP A 213 3.33 -8.29 11.19
C ASP A 213 2.52 -8.47 9.91
N THR A 214 3.13 -8.25 8.75
CA THR A 214 2.49 -8.33 7.43
C THR A 214 1.71 -9.63 7.24
N MET A 215 2.22 -10.76 7.73
CA MET A 215 1.54 -12.07 7.63
C MET A 215 0.24 -12.16 8.42
N ASN A 216 0.00 -11.25 9.36
CA ASN A 216 -1.17 -11.24 10.24
C ASN A 216 -2.21 -10.17 9.85
N PHE A 217 -1.94 -9.33 8.85
CA PHE A 217 -2.91 -8.29 8.45
C PHE A 217 -3.18 -8.20 6.95
N ILE A 218 -2.36 -8.80 6.09
CA ILE A 218 -2.66 -8.88 4.67
C ILE A 218 -2.54 -10.32 4.17
N GLN A 219 -3.39 -10.68 3.22
CA GLN A 219 -3.19 -11.86 2.37
C GLN A 219 -3.17 -11.42 0.91
N VAL A 220 -2.14 -11.86 0.18
CA VAL A 220 -1.98 -11.54 -1.24
C VAL A 220 -1.94 -12.82 -2.05
N THR A 221 -2.84 -12.94 -3.03
CA THR A 221 -2.96 -14.14 -3.87
C THR A 221 -2.96 -13.81 -5.36
N LEU A 222 -2.41 -14.72 -6.15
CA LEU A 222 -2.47 -14.71 -7.61
C LEU A 222 -3.40 -15.79 -8.13
N THR A 223 -4.27 -15.41 -9.06
CA THR A 223 -5.12 -16.33 -9.81
C THR A 223 -4.97 -16.06 -11.31
N PRO A 224 -4.30 -16.96 -12.05
CA PRO A 224 -4.29 -16.94 -13.51
C PRO A 224 -5.71 -17.10 -14.06
N GLN A 225 -6.03 -16.40 -15.15
CA GLN A 225 -7.34 -16.44 -15.82
C GLN A 225 -7.22 -17.04 -17.22
#